data_AF-A0A1U9K2M3-F1
#
_entry.id   AF-A0A1U9K2M3-F1
#
_cell.length_a   1.000
_cell.length_b   1.000
_cell.length_c   1.000
_cell.angle_alpha   90.00
_cell.angle_beta   90.00
_cell.angle_gamma   90.00
#
_symmetry.space_group_name_H-M   'P 1'
#
loop_
_entity.id
_entity.type
_entity.pdbx_description
1 polymer ?
#
loop_
_entity_poly.entity_id
_entity_poly.type
_entity_poly.pdbx_seq_one_letter_code
_entity_poly.pdbx_strand_id
1 'polypeptide(L)'
;MLGVEGALFWGVLMGVLSLLPAVGASLIWVPVAIYYFSTGLLVKGIVLTAYGLLVIGLVDNVLRPLLVGKDTKIPDYIILISTLGGLSLFGLNGFVIGPLIAAIFMACWDLFPSAIQRQDEILEGDHIEMHSGSIETIEHATISLDAPAPDKKPK
;
A
#
# COMPACT_ATOMS: atom_id res chain seq x y z
N MET A 1 25.86 2.24 -41.61
CA MET A 1 24.63 2.09 -40.79
C MET A 1 24.89 0.95 -39.83
N LEU A 2 24.70 1.15 -38.52
CA LEU A 2 25.43 0.53 -37.40
C LEU A 2 25.37 -1.02 -37.22
N GLY A 3 25.00 -1.82 -38.22
CA GLY A 3 25.21 -3.27 -38.19
C GLY A 3 24.53 -3.99 -37.02
N VAL A 4 23.51 -3.38 -36.41
CA VAL A 4 22.73 -4.01 -35.34
C VAL A 4 21.74 -4.96 -36.02
N GLU A 5 22.20 -6.16 -36.33
CA GLU A 5 21.32 -7.29 -36.62
C GLU A 5 20.39 -7.49 -35.42
N GLY A 6 19.08 -7.48 -35.67
CA GLY A 6 18.09 -7.66 -34.60
C GLY A 6 17.77 -6.40 -33.79
N ALA A 7 17.79 -5.20 -34.39
CA ALA A 7 17.26 -3.98 -33.75
C ALA A 7 15.83 -4.18 -33.20
N LEU A 8 15.00 -4.98 -33.87
CA LEU A 8 13.67 -5.36 -33.39
C LEU A 8 13.73 -6.23 -32.13
N PHE A 9 14.66 -7.20 -32.07
CA PHE A 9 14.86 -8.05 -30.89
C PHE A 9 15.28 -7.20 -29.69
N TRP A 10 16.27 -6.32 -29.86
CA TRP A 10 16.71 -5.40 -28.81
C TRP A 10 15.62 -4.41 -28.39
N GLY A 11 14.84 -3.89 -29.33
CA GLY A 11 13.72 -2.98 -29.04
C GLY A 11 12.59 -3.67 -28.26
N VAL A 12 12.21 -4.89 -28.65
CA VAL A 12 11.20 -5.69 -27.91
C VAL A 12 11.73 -6.07 -26.54
N LEU A 13 13.00 -6.46 -26.43
CA LEU A 13 13.63 -6.80 -25.16
C LEU A 13 13.64 -5.59 -24.20
N MET A 14 14.00 -4.40 -24.69
CA MET A 14 13.92 -3.16 -23.91
C MET A 14 12.48 -2.80 -23.50
N GLY A 15 11.52 -2.99 -24.41
CA GLY A 15 10.09 -2.77 -24.13
C GLY A 15 9.56 -3.71 -23.04
N VAL A 16 9.92 -5.00 -23.10
CA VAL A 16 9.54 -5.99 -22.09
C VAL A 16 10.24 -5.71 -20.75
N LEU A 17 11.50 -5.30 -20.76
CA LEU A 17 12.23 -4.90 -19.55
C LEU A 17 11.63 -3.65 -18.88
N SER A 18 11.06 -2.72 -19.65
CA SER A 18 10.33 -1.56 -19.12
C SER A 18 9.01 -1.93 -18.42
N LEU A 19 8.48 -3.13 -18.67
CA LEU A 19 7.26 -3.64 -18.04
C LEU A 19 7.50 -4.21 -16.63
N LEU A 20 8.72 -4.14 -16.10
CA LEU A 20 9.07 -4.55 -14.74
C LEU A 20 9.23 -3.30 -13.83
N PRO A 21 8.16 -2.75 -13.21
CA PRO A 21 8.30 -1.68 -12.23
C PRO A 21 9.03 -2.20 -10.99
N ALA A 22 9.84 -1.34 -10.36
CA ALA A 22 10.67 -1.62 -9.16
C ALA A 22 11.81 -2.65 -9.34
N VAL A 23 11.60 -3.73 -10.10
CA VAL A 23 12.65 -4.72 -10.41
C VAL A 23 13.56 -4.24 -11.55
N GLY A 24 13.06 -3.40 -12.47
CA GLY A 24 13.83 -2.90 -13.60
C GLY A 24 15.08 -2.10 -13.21
N ALA A 25 15.00 -1.29 -12.15
CA ALA A 25 16.13 -0.48 -11.71
C ALA A 25 17.30 -1.33 -11.18
N SER A 26 17.00 -2.32 -10.33
CA SER A 26 18.01 -3.26 -9.81
C SER A 26 18.56 -4.18 -10.90
N LEU A 27 17.73 -4.59 -11.85
CA LEU A 27 18.15 -5.42 -12.98
C LEU A 27 19.14 -4.71 -13.92
N ILE A 28 19.15 -3.37 -13.94
CA ILE A 28 20.07 -2.57 -14.75
C ILE A 28 21.38 -2.30 -14.01
N TRP A 29 21.35 -1.82 -12.76
CA TRP A 29 22.59 -1.41 -12.08
C TRP A 29 23.43 -2.60 -11.60
N VAL A 30 22.82 -3.76 -11.30
CA VAL A 30 23.53 -4.98 -10.87
C VAL A 30 24.54 -5.48 -11.91
N PRO A 31 24.17 -5.72 -13.19
CA PRO A 31 25.15 -6.13 -14.21
C PRO A 31 26.21 -5.06 -14.47
N VAL A 32 25.88 -3.77 -14.34
CA VAL A 32 26.87 -2.68 -14.47
C VAL A 32 27.85 -2.69 -13.29
N ALA A 33 27.38 -2.98 -12.07
CA ALA A 33 28.26 -3.16 -10.92
C ALA A 33 29.20 -4.35 -11.12
N ILE A 34 28.68 -5.49 -11.57
CA ILE A 34 29.47 -6.69 -11.91
C ILE A 34 30.52 -6.36 -12.97
N TYR A 35 30.15 -5.59 -14.00
CA TYR A 35 31.08 -5.15 -15.04
C TYR A 35 32.21 -4.27 -14.48
N TYR A 36 31.91 -3.35 -13.56
CA TYR A 36 32.94 -2.53 -12.91
C TYR A 36 33.88 -3.35 -12.00
N PHE A 37 33.36 -4.37 -11.32
CA PHE A 37 34.21 -5.30 -10.57
C PHE A 37 35.10 -6.13 -11.51
N SER A 38 34.57 -6.58 -12.66
CA SER A 38 35.32 -7.35 -13.66
C SER A 38 36.38 -6.53 -14.39
N THR A 39 36.23 -5.21 -14.50
CA THR A 39 37.19 -4.31 -15.16
C THR A 39 38.26 -3.77 -14.20
N GLY A 40 38.24 -4.19 -12.92
CA GLY A 40 39.22 -3.77 -11.91
C GLY A 40 38.97 -2.38 -11.31
N LEU A 41 37.90 -1.68 -11.71
CA LEU A 41 37.49 -0.40 -11.12
C LEU A 41 36.66 -0.63 -9.84
N LEU A 42 37.30 -1.17 -8.80
CA LEU A 42 36.66 -1.50 -7.52
C LEU A 42 35.94 -0.30 -6.88
N VAL A 43 36.55 0.88 -6.92
CA VAL A 43 35.97 2.11 -6.32
C VAL A 43 34.66 2.50 -7.02
N LYS A 44 34.60 2.44 -8.36
CA LYS A 44 33.36 2.75 -9.10
C LYS A 44 32.28 1.69 -8.87
N GLY A 45 32.65 0.41 -8.80
CA GLY A 45 31.71 -0.67 -8.50
C GLY A 45 31.09 -0.55 -7.11
N ILE A 46 31.90 -0.23 -6.09
CA ILE A 46 31.43 -0.02 -4.71
C ILE A 46 30.52 1.21 -4.62
N VAL A 47 30.93 2.34 -5.20
CA VAL A 47 30.12 3.57 -5.18
C VAL A 47 28.78 3.36 -5.89
N LEU A 48 28.78 2.71 -7.05
CA LEU A 48 27.56 2.40 -7.79
C LEU A 48 26.64 1.46 -7.00
N THR A 49 27.21 0.43 -6.38
CA THR A 49 26.46 -0.54 -5.58
C THR A 49 25.84 0.12 -4.35
N ALA A 50 26.63 0.92 -3.63
CA ALA A 50 26.16 1.67 -2.48
C ALA A 50 25.05 2.64 -2.87
N TYR A 51 25.19 3.37 -3.98
CA TYR A 51 24.17 4.29 -4.48
C TYR A 51 22.91 3.56 -4.95
N GLY A 52 23.05 2.44 -5.66
CA GLY A 52 21.93 1.60 -6.10
C GLY A 52 21.14 1.00 -4.95
N LEU A 53 21.79 0.61 -3.86
CA LEU A 53 21.12 0.10 -2.66
C LEU A 53 20.54 1.21 -1.77
N LEU A 54 21.33 2.23 -1.44
CA LEU A 54 20.94 3.28 -0.47
C LEU A 54 20.06 4.37 -1.06
N VAL A 55 20.21 4.72 -2.33
CA VAL A 55 19.39 5.77 -2.93
C VAL A 55 18.24 5.14 -3.66
N ILE A 56 18.51 4.32 -4.67
CA ILE A 56 17.46 3.72 -5.51
C ILE A 56 16.64 2.71 -4.70
N GLY A 57 17.30 1.74 -4.05
CA GLY A 57 16.62 0.73 -3.24
C GLY A 57 15.83 1.32 -2.07
N LEU A 58 16.37 2.31 -1.38
CA LEU A 58 15.69 2.95 -0.24
C LEU A 58 14.54 3.85 -0.72
N VAL A 59 14.73 4.63 -1.79
CA VAL A 59 13.66 5.44 -2.37
C VAL A 59 12.53 4.56 -2.90
N ASP A 60 12.83 3.53 -3.69
CA ASP A 60 11.78 2.71 -4.29
C ASP A 60 11.08 1.78 -3.28
N ASN A 61 11.78 1.33 -2.24
CA ASN A 61 11.25 0.37 -1.26
C ASN A 61 10.69 1.03 0.02
N VAL A 62 11.12 2.24 0.39
CA VAL A 62 10.70 2.94 1.63
C VAL A 62 9.84 4.17 1.33
N LEU A 63 10.15 4.94 0.28
CA LEU A 63 9.35 6.11 -0.07
C LEU A 63 7.95 5.70 -0.57
N ARG A 64 7.87 4.54 -1.22
CA ARG A 64 6.63 3.94 -1.72
C ARG A 64 5.63 3.63 -0.58
N PRO A 65 5.97 2.90 0.50
CA PRO A 65 5.04 2.72 1.63
C PRO A 65 4.77 4.01 2.41
N LEU A 66 5.75 4.92 2.52
CA LEU A 66 5.61 6.16 3.29
C LEU A 66 4.65 7.18 2.63
N LEU A 67 4.64 7.28 1.29
CA LEU A 67 3.77 8.23 0.58
C LEU A 67 2.31 7.78 0.41
N VAL A 68 1.99 6.49 0.61
CA VAL A 68 0.65 5.96 0.27
C VAL A 68 -0.11 5.44 1.49
N GLY A 69 0.48 5.44 2.68
CA GLY A 69 -0.25 5.04 3.89
C GLY A 69 -0.42 3.52 3.99
N LYS A 70 -0.71 3.05 5.20
CA LYS A 70 -0.60 1.64 5.63
C LYS A 70 -1.73 0.73 5.12
N ASP A 71 -2.66 1.24 4.33
CA ASP A 71 -3.87 0.52 3.96
C ASP A 71 -3.77 0.05 2.50
N THR A 72 -3.46 -1.24 2.37
CA THR A 72 -3.65 -2.09 1.20
C THR A 72 -3.12 -1.54 -0.13
N LYS A 73 -1.81 -1.28 -0.23
CA LYS A 73 -1.18 -1.11 -1.55
C LYS A 73 -1.18 -2.45 -2.29
N ILE A 74 -1.70 -2.47 -3.52
CA ILE A 74 -1.50 -3.61 -4.44
C ILE A 74 0.02 -3.79 -4.60
N PRO A 75 0.61 -4.92 -4.16
CA PRO A 75 2.04 -5.17 -4.27
C PRO A 75 2.50 -5.08 -5.73
N ASP A 76 3.67 -4.47 -5.97
CA ASP A 76 4.21 -4.28 -7.33
C ASP A 76 4.37 -5.63 -8.08
N TYR A 77 4.65 -6.72 -7.37
CA TYR A 77 4.70 -8.08 -7.95
C TYR A 77 3.35 -8.56 -8.50
N ILE A 78 2.23 -8.15 -7.90
CA ILE A 78 0.89 -8.52 -8.39
C ILE A 78 0.60 -7.78 -9.68
N ILE A 79 0.97 -6.50 -9.78
CA ILE A 79 0.88 -5.73 -11.01
C ILE A 79 1.73 -6.39 -12.10
N LEU A 80 2.96 -6.81 -11.77
CA LEU A 80 3.87 -7.47 -12.68
C LEU A 80 3.33 -8.82 -13.20
N ILE A 81 2.92 -9.71 -12.30
CA ILE A 81 2.39 -11.02 -12.68
C ILE A 81 1.12 -10.84 -13.52
N SER A 82 0.33 -9.82 -13.20
CA SER A 82 -0.90 -9.50 -13.89
C SER A 82 -0.68 -8.91 -15.29
N THR A 83 0.29 -8.01 -15.48
CA THR A 83 0.65 -7.50 -16.81
C THR A 83 1.24 -8.59 -17.68
N LEU A 84 2.17 -9.40 -17.16
CA LEU A 84 2.78 -10.50 -17.92
C LEU A 84 1.77 -11.62 -18.22
N GLY A 85 0.96 -12.00 -17.25
CA GLY A 85 -0.10 -13.00 -17.41
C GLY A 85 -1.17 -12.52 -18.39
N GLY A 86 -1.59 -11.27 -18.29
CA GLY A 86 -2.51 -10.64 -19.22
C GLY A 86 -1.94 -10.62 -20.64
N LEU A 87 -0.69 -10.20 -20.79
CA LEU A 87 0.01 -10.17 -22.07
C LEU A 87 0.13 -11.57 -22.71
N SER A 88 0.36 -12.60 -21.90
CA SER A 88 0.42 -13.99 -22.37
C SER A 88 -0.93 -14.56 -22.80
N LEU A 89 -2.03 -14.16 -22.14
CA LEU A 89 -3.37 -14.69 -22.42
C LEU A 89 -4.09 -13.94 -23.55
N PHE A 90 -3.94 -12.61 -23.57
CA PHE A 90 -4.71 -11.72 -24.46
C PHE A 90 -3.83 -10.91 -25.43
N GLY A 91 -2.52 -11.20 -25.49
CA GLY A 91 -1.58 -10.43 -26.30
C GLY A 91 -1.47 -8.99 -25.82
N LEU A 92 -1.22 -8.04 -26.73
CA LEU A 92 -1.00 -6.62 -26.39
C LEU A 92 -2.14 -5.98 -25.58
N ASN A 93 -3.40 -6.38 -25.84
CA ASN A 93 -4.58 -5.89 -25.10
C ASN A 93 -4.57 -6.34 -23.63
N GLY A 94 -3.90 -7.45 -23.35
CA GLY A 94 -3.72 -8.00 -22.02
C GLY A 94 -2.90 -7.15 -21.06
N PHE A 95 -2.08 -6.22 -21.57
CA PHE A 95 -1.33 -5.28 -20.73
C PHE A 95 -2.24 -4.38 -19.89
N VAL A 96 -3.39 -3.98 -20.44
CA VAL A 96 -4.37 -3.13 -19.74
C VAL A 96 -5.35 -4.00 -18.95
N ILE A 97 -5.80 -5.10 -19.56
CA ILE A 97 -6.80 -6.00 -18.96
C ILE A 97 -6.24 -6.72 -17.72
N GLY A 98 -4.95 -7.07 -17.72
CA GLY A 98 -4.30 -7.73 -16.59
C GLY A 98 -4.48 -6.93 -15.29
N PRO A 99 -3.80 -5.77 -15.14
CA PRO A 99 -3.86 -4.96 -13.93
C PRO A 99 -5.28 -4.61 -13.49
N LEU A 100 -6.19 -4.43 -14.46
CA LEU A 100 -7.61 -4.16 -14.18
C LEU A 100 -8.26 -5.34 -13.43
N ILE A 101 -8.06 -6.58 -13.89
CA ILE A 101 -8.58 -7.77 -13.21
C ILE A 101 -7.95 -7.93 -11.83
N ALA A 102 -6.64 -7.70 -11.69
CA ALA A 102 -5.96 -7.78 -10.40
C ALA A 102 -6.48 -6.73 -9.40
N ALA A 103 -6.75 -5.51 -9.85
CA ALA A 103 -7.34 -4.46 -9.03
C ALA A 103 -8.75 -4.81 -8.56
N ILE A 104 -9.59 -5.36 -9.45
CA ILE A 104 -10.94 -5.81 -9.10
C ILE A 104 -10.88 -6.97 -8.10
N PHE A 105 -10.00 -7.95 -8.33
CA PHE A 105 -9.80 -9.07 -7.40
C PHE A 105 -9.39 -8.58 -6.01
N MET A 106 -8.43 -7.65 -5.95
CA MET A 106 -8.01 -7.04 -4.69
C MET A 106 -9.14 -6.26 -4.01
N ALA A 107 -9.91 -5.48 -4.76
CA ALA A 107 -11.06 -4.75 -4.20
C ALA A 107 -12.13 -5.70 -3.63
N CYS A 108 -12.42 -6.80 -4.34
CA CYS A 108 -13.33 -7.84 -3.84
C CYS A 108 -12.78 -8.52 -2.58
N TRP A 109 -11.48 -8.76 -2.54
CA TRP A 109 -10.84 -9.35 -1.37
C TRP A 109 -10.85 -8.37 -0.19
N ASP A 110 -10.49 -7.10 -0.37
CA ASP A 110 -10.49 -6.09 0.70
C ASP A 110 -11.90 -5.82 1.29
N LEU A 111 -12.95 -6.01 0.48
CA LEU A 111 -14.34 -5.89 0.93
C LEU A 111 -14.77 -7.02 1.88
N PHE A 112 -14.16 -8.21 1.77
CA PHE A 112 -14.60 -9.40 2.50
C PHE A 112 -14.30 -9.34 4.02
N PRO A 113 -13.10 -8.91 4.49
CA PRO A 113 -12.82 -8.66 5.91
C PRO A 113 -13.54 -7.42 6.44
N SER A 114 -13.65 -6.37 5.62
CA SER A 114 -14.25 -5.08 6.00
C SER A 114 -15.74 -5.21 6.34
N ALA A 115 -16.44 -6.16 5.71
CA ALA A 115 -17.83 -6.48 6.04
C ALA A 115 -18.00 -7.17 7.41
N ILE A 116 -16.96 -7.86 7.90
CA ILE A 116 -16.96 -8.52 9.22
C ILE A 116 -16.56 -7.53 10.33
N GLN A 117 -15.62 -6.61 10.05
CA GLN A 117 -15.07 -5.70 11.05
C GLN A 117 -16.01 -4.55 11.46
N ARG A 118 -16.98 -4.19 10.62
CA ARG A 118 -18.01 -3.18 10.97
C ARG A 118 -18.99 -3.62 12.04
N GLN A 119 -18.99 -4.89 12.43
CA GLN A 119 -19.92 -5.38 13.42
C GLN A 119 -19.45 -5.09 14.85
N ASP A 120 -18.15 -4.96 15.13
CA ASP A 120 -17.60 -4.85 16.49
C ASP A 120 -17.62 -3.43 17.10
N GLU A 121 -17.73 -2.35 16.30
CA GLU A 121 -17.78 -0.97 16.83
C GLU A 121 -19.16 -0.55 17.37
N ILE A 122 -20.23 -1.28 17.04
CA ILE A 122 -21.61 -0.90 17.40
C ILE A 122 -22.07 -1.51 18.75
N LEU A 123 -21.32 -2.44 19.33
CA LEU A 123 -21.67 -3.06 20.62
C LEU A 123 -21.28 -2.14 21.80
N GLU A 124 -20.10 -1.54 21.73
CA GLU A 124 -19.48 -0.84 22.86
C GLU A 124 -20.15 0.52 23.12
N GLY A 125 -20.56 1.23 22.05
CA GLY A 125 -21.22 2.53 22.15
C GLY A 125 -22.61 2.44 22.80
N ASP A 126 -23.38 1.42 22.46
CA ASP A 126 -24.76 1.24 22.93
C ASP A 126 -24.81 0.85 24.43
N HIS A 127 -23.81 0.09 24.90
CA HIS A 127 -23.68 -0.27 26.32
C HIS A 127 -23.19 0.88 27.20
N ILE A 128 -22.32 1.76 26.70
CA ILE A 128 -21.83 2.93 27.45
C ILE A 128 -22.90 4.03 27.51
N GLU A 129 -23.65 4.27 26.44
CA GLU A 129 -24.69 5.30 26.40
C GLU A 129 -25.89 4.94 27.28
N MET A 130 -26.28 3.65 27.32
CA MET A 130 -27.29 3.15 28.28
C MET A 130 -26.86 3.29 29.74
N HIS A 131 -25.59 3.01 30.05
CA HIS A 131 -25.08 3.12 31.41
C HIS A 131 -25.00 4.58 31.85
N SER A 132 -24.50 5.47 30.97
CA SER A 132 -24.39 6.90 31.25
C SER A 132 -25.77 7.54 31.50
N GLY A 133 -26.77 7.24 30.66
CA GLY A 133 -28.12 7.77 30.84
C GLY A 133 -28.82 7.27 32.12
N SER A 134 -28.52 6.05 32.55
CA SER A 134 -29.01 5.52 33.84
C SER A 134 -28.37 6.24 35.03
N ILE A 135 -27.06 6.52 34.96
CA ILE A 135 -26.34 7.25 36.01
C ILE A 135 -26.83 8.70 36.11
N GLU A 136 -27.00 9.40 35.00
CA GLU A 136 -27.53 10.78 34.99
C GLU A 136 -28.96 10.85 35.58
N THR A 137 -29.80 9.87 35.25
CA THR A 137 -31.17 9.80 35.80
C THR A 137 -31.16 9.59 37.32
N ILE A 138 -30.26 8.73 37.82
CA ILE A 138 -30.09 8.49 39.25
C ILE A 138 -29.54 9.74 39.93
N GLU A 139 -28.56 10.41 39.34
CA GLU A 139 -27.93 11.62 39.88
C GLU A 139 -28.94 12.77 40.01
N HIS A 140 -29.75 13.00 38.97
CA HIS A 140 -30.86 13.96 38.99
C HIS A 140 -31.92 13.64 40.06
N ALA A 141 -32.21 12.36 40.28
CA ALA A 141 -33.15 11.93 41.32
C ALA A 141 -32.58 12.15 42.73
N THR A 142 -31.29 11.89 42.97
CA THR A 142 -30.63 12.18 44.25
C THR A 142 -30.52 13.67 44.54
N ILE A 143 -30.20 14.50 43.55
CA ILE A 143 -30.14 15.96 43.70
C ILE A 143 -31.53 16.53 44.06
N SER A 144 -32.59 15.97 43.48
CA SER A 144 -33.96 16.39 43.77
C SER A 144 -34.44 15.97 45.17
N LEU A 145 -33.89 14.89 45.72
CA LEU A 145 -34.20 14.42 47.08
C LEU A 145 -33.48 15.22 48.17
N ASP A 146 -32.28 15.73 47.90
CA ASP A 146 -31.46 16.51 48.84
C ASP A 146 -31.73 18.03 48.75
N ALA A 147 -32.69 18.44 47.92
CA ALA A 147 -33.09 19.82 47.79
C ALA A 147 -33.64 20.34 49.14
N PRO A 148 -33.06 21.41 49.72
CA PRO A 148 -33.49 21.92 51.01
C PRO A 148 -34.96 22.35 50.95
N ALA A 149 -35.76 21.85 51.89
CA ALA A 149 -37.18 22.15 51.98
C ALA A 149 -37.39 23.68 51.97
N PRO A 150 -38.37 24.19 51.20
CA PRO A 150 -38.54 25.63 51.04
C PRO A 150 -38.77 26.30 52.39
N ASP A 151 -37.87 27.23 52.74
CA ASP A 151 -37.93 28.09 53.91
C ASP A 151 -39.27 28.84 53.92
N LYS A 152 -40.21 28.34 54.72
CA LYS A 152 -41.50 29.00 54.96
C LYS A 152 -41.24 30.24 55.80
N LYS A 153 -40.91 31.35 55.14
CA LYS A 153 -40.87 32.67 55.79
C LYS A 153 -42.29 33.01 56.29
N PRO A 154 -42.49 33.19 57.61
CA PRO A 154 -43.79 33.54 58.16
C PRO A 154 -44.15 34.98 57.75
N LYS A 155 -45.42 35.19 57.39
CA LYS A 155 -46.03 36.51 57.15
C LYS A 155 -46.23 37.26 58.46
#